data_AF-A0A4R4R803-F1
#
_entry.id   AF-A0A4R4R803-F1
#
_cell.length_a   1.000
_cell.length_b   1.000
_cell.length_c   1.000
_cell.angle_alpha   90.00
_cell.angle_beta   90.00
_cell.angle_gamma   90.00
#
_symmetry.space_group_name_H-M   'P 1'
#
loop_
_entity.id
_entity.type
_entity.pdbx_description
1 polymer ?
#
loop_
_entity_poly.entity_id
_entity_poly.type
_entity_poly.pdbx_seq_one_letter_code
_entity_poly.pdbx_strand_id
1 'polypeptide(L)'
;MTELERLLALVPPPAAPVDADADWRRVEEALGLTLPTEFVGLARRYGRGTFVDEFSCFDLGEMIDSGAGRLEDKRFLLQEDGVECPHPVHPEPGGLVLWGSDSVGGVLCWLTEPVGSPERWKTVHWTIDDEFAYPEGGVAAALTTLIEDRLARKREEGQDVDGAWFDPYRRDVHVYLQLAETDGAPPYGERLRVLRERLAPTSARGGFEGADGARQDHFAAEGGQWTLTYETAYGHQIRAAYPPGDDARVRDALLPAIAAMRCRVKAVLPVHGTAHWPELEERPSPDRR
;
A
#
# COMPACT_ATOMS: atom_id res chain seq x y z
N MET A 1 -20.41 18.24 -6.38
CA MET A 1 -19.61 17.01 -6.24
C MET A 1 -19.67 16.64 -4.78
N THR A 2 -20.14 15.43 -4.46
CA THR A 2 -20.15 14.88 -3.09
C THR A 2 -18.75 14.43 -2.68
N GLU A 3 -18.52 14.18 -1.39
CA GLU A 3 -17.23 13.69 -0.88
C GLU A 3 -16.88 12.31 -1.47
N LEU A 4 -17.88 11.44 -1.61
CA LEU A 4 -17.71 10.16 -2.30
C LEU A 4 -17.32 10.35 -3.78
N GLU A 5 -17.99 11.25 -4.51
CA GLU A 5 -17.64 11.53 -5.91
C GLU A 5 -16.21 12.09 -6.03
N ARG A 6 -15.77 12.91 -5.07
CA ARG A 6 -14.40 13.42 -5.01
C ARG A 6 -13.39 12.30 -4.81
N LEU A 7 -13.62 11.40 -3.86
CA LEU A 7 -12.74 10.25 -3.64
C LEU A 7 -12.67 9.36 -4.88
N LEU A 8 -13.79 9.06 -5.51
CA LEU A 8 -13.85 8.22 -6.72
C LEU A 8 -13.15 8.87 -7.92
N ALA A 9 -13.17 10.20 -8.01
CA ALA A 9 -12.43 10.94 -9.03
C ALA A 9 -10.93 10.99 -8.73
N LEU A 10 -10.55 11.12 -7.45
CA LEU A 10 -9.15 11.13 -7.01
C LEU A 10 -8.50 9.77 -7.18
N VAL A 11 -9.19 8.70 -6.77
CA VAL A 11 -8.72 7.32 -6.85
C VAL A 11 -9.80 6.46 -7.48
N PRO A 12 -9.75 6.19 -8.80
CA PRO A 12 -10.72 5.31 -9.43
C PRO A 12 -10.72 3.91 -8.78
N PRO A 13 -11.90 3.32 -8.49
CA PRO A 13 -11.98 1.95 -8.00
C PRO A 13 -11.35 0.95 -8.98
N PRO A 14 -10.82 -0.18 -8.47
CA PRO A 14 -10.26 -1.22 -9.32
C PRO A 14 -11.36 -1.88 -10.17
N ALA A 15 -10.99 -2.34 -11.37
CA ALA A 15 -11.92 -3.04 -12.25
C ALA A 15 -12.42 -4.37 -11.66
N ALA A 16 -11.61 -4.99 -10.80
CA ALA A 16 -11.92 -6.24 -10.10
C ALA A 16 -11.56 -6.08 -8.61
N PRO A 17 -12.46 -5.51 -7.79
CA PRO A 17 -12.24 -5.38 -6.35
C PRO A 17 -12.26 -6.75 -5.66
N VAL A 18 -11.44 -6.91 -4.63
CA VAL A 18 -11.30 -8.16 -3.86
C VAL A 18 -12.22 -8.11 -2.64
N ASP A 19 -12.96 -9.18 -2.37
CA ASP A 19 -13.91 -9.28 -1.25
C ASP A 19 -15.00 -8.19 -1.24
N ALA A 20 -15.35 -7.66 -2.41
CA ALA A 20 -16.35 -6.61 -2.57
C ALA A 20 -17.77 -7.01 -2.15
N ASP A 21 -18.08 -8.30 -2.17
CA ASP A 21 -19.39 -8.89 -1.84
C ASP A 21 -19.47 -9.38 -0.38
N ALA A 22 -18.50 -9.02 0.46
CA ALA A 22 -18.49 -9.32 1.88
C ALA A 22 -19.81 -8.95 2.60
N ASP A 23 -20.28 -9.84 3.48
CA ASP A 23 -21.50 -9.64 4.25
C ASP A 23 -21.24 -8.75 5.48
N TRP A 24 -21.25 -7.44 5.26
CA TRP A 24 -21.06 -6.42 6.29
C TRP A 24 -22.05 -6.48 7.45
N ARG A 25 -23.20 -7.15 7.29
CA ARG A 25 -24.14 -7.39 8.41
C ARG A 25 -23.53 -8.21 9.52
N ARG A 26 -22.53 -9.06 9.21
CA ARG A 26 -21.82 -9.85 10.23
C ARG A 26 -21.02 -8.96 11.17
N VAL A 27 -20.44 -7.87 10.66
CA VAL A 27 -19.74 -6.87 11.48
C VAL A 27 -20.74 -6.13 12.36
N GLU A 28 -21.88 -5.73 11.78
CA GLU A 28 -22.97 -5.08 12.53
C GLU A 28 -23.48 -5.94 13.69
N GLU A 29 -23.76 -7.22 13.42
CA GLU A 29 -24.23 -8.18 14.41
C GLU A 29 -23.18 -8.48 15.49
N ALA A 30 -21.90 -8.60 15.11
CA ALA A 30 -20.81 -8.86 16.04
C ALA A 30 -20.52 -7.67 16.97
N LEU A 31 -20.57 -6.44 16.43
CA LEU A 31 -20.33 -5.21 17.19
C LEU A 31 -21.59 -4.70 17.90
N GLY A 32 -22.79 -5.21 17.56
CA GLY A 32 -24.05 -4.67 18.08
C GLY A 32 -24.31 -3.22 17.63
N LEU A 33 -23.82 -2.86 16.43
CA LEU A 33 -23.85 -1.52 15.85
C LEU A 33 -24.37 -1.57 14.42
N THR A 34 -24.92 -0.46 13.93
CA THR A 34 -25.13 -0.26 12.48
C THR A 34 -23.92 0.48 11.92
N LEU A 35 -23.40 0.07 10.77
CA LEU A 35 -22.25 0.73 10.15
C LEU A 35 -22.70 1.93 9.29
N PRO A 36 -21.83 2.94 9.09
CA PRO A 36 -22.11 4.02 8.15
C PRO A 36 -22.33 3.48 6.72
N THR A 37 -23.40 3.93 6.07
CA THR A 37 -23.78 3.48 4.72
C THR A 37 -22.69 3.82 3.69
N GLU A 38 -22.06 4.99 3.85
CA GLU A 38 -20.95 5.41 2.99
C GLU A 38 -19.77 4.44 3.06
N PHE A 39 -19.41 3.97 4.26
CA PHE A 39 -18.32 3.02 4.45
C PHE A 39 -18.60 1.69 3.75
N VAL A 40 -19.78 1.10 3.96
CA VAL A 40 -20.17 -0.14 3.27
C VAL A 40 -20.18 0.06 1.75
N GLY A 41 -20.61 1.22 1.29
CA GLY A 41 -20.58 1.60 -0.12
C GLY A 41 -19.16 1.72 -0.70
N LEU A 42 -18.19 2.22 0.08
CA LEU A 42 -16.78 2.28 -0.28
C LEU A 42 -16.15 0.90 -0.30
N ALA A 43 -16.35 0.12 0.76
CA ALA A 43 -15.79 -1.22 0.86
C ALA A 43 -16.26 -2.14 -0.27
N ARG A 44 -17.51 -2.00 -0.72
CA ARG A 44 -18.03 -2.71 -1.90
C ARG A 44 -17.45 -2.26 -3.24
N ARG A 45 -16.93 -1.03 -3.34
CA ARG A 45 -16.37 -0.48 -4.58
C ARG A 45 -14.88 -0.77 -4.71
N TYR A 46 -14.13 -0.58 -3.63
CA TYR A 46 -12.69 -0.77 -3.61
C TYR A 46 -12.31 -2.21 -3.26
N GLY A 47 -13.12 -2.88 -2.44
CA GLY A 47 -12.74 -4.15 -1.85
C GLY A 47 -11.58 -3.99 -0.87
N ARG A 48 -10.90 -5.09 -0.59
CA ARG A 48 -9.68 -5.12 0.21
C ARG A 48 -8.49 -4.59 -0.60
N GLY A 49 -7.68 -3.73 0.00
CA GLY A 49 -6.50 -3.15 -0.63
C GLY A 49 -5.98 -1.92 0.09
N THR A 50 -5.08 -1.19 -0.57
CA THR A 50 -4.41 -0.02 -0.01
C THR A 50 -4.53 1.19 -0.94
N PHE A 51 -4.74 2.37 -0.35
CA PHE A 51 -4.63 3.66 -1.00
C PHE A 51 -3.21 4.19 -0.82
N VAL A 52 -2.56 4.55 -1.93
CA VAL A 52 -1.23 5.19 -1.98
C VAL A 52 -0.15 4.49 -1.14
N ASP A 53 -0.22 3.15 -1.07
CA ASP A 53 0.62 2.26 -0.24
C ASP A 53 0.54 2.53 1.28
N GLU A 54 -0.41 3.35 1.72
CA GLU A 54 -0.47 3.87 3.08
C GLU A 54 -1.74 3.44 3.80
N PHE A 55 -2.91 3.77 3.26
CA PHE A 55 -4.17 3.63 4.01
C PHE A 55 -4.96 2.41 3.54
N SER A 56 -5.46 1.59 4.48
CA SER A 56 -6.29 0.42 4.18
C SER A 56 -7.59 0.46 4.97
N CYS A 57 -8.66 -0.05 4.35
CA CYS A 57 -9.90 -0.37 5.07
C CYS A 57 -9.81 -1.83 5.52
N PHE A 58 -10.18 -2.09 6.76
CA PHE A 58 -10.17 -3.44 7.33
C PHE A 58 -11.25 -4.31 6.72
N ASP A 59 -10.94 -5.60 6.59
CA ASP A 59 -11.92 -6.62 6.22
C ASP A 59 -12.81 -7.03 7.41
N LEU A 60 -13.80 -7.90 7.15
CA LEU A 60 -14.73 -8.36 8.18
C LEU A 60 -14.02 -9.00 9.37
N GLY A 61 -13.00 -9.83 9.11
CA GLY A 61 -12.27 -10.55 10.15
C GLY A 61 -11.41 -9.60 10.97
N GLU A 62 -10.73 -8.65 10.32
CA GLU A 62 -9.96 -7.63 11.01
C GLU A 62 -10.83 -6.80 11.96
N MET A 63 -12.02 -6.37 11.52
CA MET A 63 -12.95 -5.61 12.36
C MET A 63 -13.56 -6.44 13.51
N ILE A 64 -13.93 -7.70 13.26
CA ILE A 64 -14.62 -8.55 14.25
C ILE A 64 -13.64 -9.17 15.25
N ASP A 65 -12.56 -9.79 14.75
CA ASP A 65 -11.71 -10.68 15.53
C ASP A 65 -10.56 -9.93 16.23
N SER A 66 -10.09 -8.83 15.64
CA SER A 66 -8.88 -8.13 16.11
C SER A 66 -9.10 -6.66 16.48
N GLY A 67 -10.22 -6.07 16.04
CA GLY A 67 -10.46 -4.63 16.14
C GLY A 67 -10.39 -4.09 17.57
N ALA A 68 -11.20 -4.65 18.47
CA ALA A 68 -11.23 -4.23 19.87
C ALA A 68 -9.88 -4.49 20.57
N GLY A 69 -9.31 -5.68 20.40
CA GLY A 69 -8.03 -6.04 21.02
C GLY A 69 -6.89 -5.09 20.63
N ARG A 70 -6.80 -4.72 19.35
CA ARG A 70 -5.76 -3.79 18.88
C ARG A 70 -5.94 -2.37 19.45
N LEU A 71 -7.17 -1.90 19.66
CA LEU A 71 -7.42 -0.62 20.33
C LEU A 71 -7.08 -0.69 21.81
N GLU A 72 -7.40 -1.80 22.48
CA GLU A 72 -7.05 -2.01 23.88
C GLU A 72 -5.54 -2.07 24.09
N ASP A 73 -4.81 -2.77 23.22
CA ASP A 73 -3.34 -2.83 23.27
C ASP A 73 -2.74 -1.42 23.13
N LYS A 74 -3.24 -0.62 22.18
CA LYS A 74 -2.81 0.77 22.03
C LYS A 74 -3.17 1.63 23.24
N ARG A 75 -4.38 1.46 23.80
CA ARG A 75 -4.84 2.17 25.00
C ARG A 75 -3.98 1.83 26.21
N PHE A 76 -3.57 0.57 26.33
CA PHE A 76 -2.67 0.09 27.38
C PHE A 76 -1.28 0.71 27.25
N LEU A 77 -0.70 0.73 26.05
CA LEU A 77 0.62 1.35 25.82
C LEU A 77 0.64 2.83 26.17
N LEU A 78 -0.39 3.59 25.75
CA LEU A 78 -0.58 5.00 26.15
C LEU A 78 -0.54 5.16 27.69
N GLN A 79 -1.25 4.28 28.40
CA GLN A 79 -1.33 4.32 29.86
C GLN A 79 -0.01 3.96 30.53
N GLU A 80 0.78 3.05 29.97
CA GLU A 80 2.14 2.75 30.47
C GLU A 80 3.06 3.97 30.37
N ASP A 81 2.88 4.78 29.33
CA ASP A 81 3.58 6.07 29.16
C ASP A 81 2.97 7.21 30.00
N GLY A 82 1.96 6.90 30.83
CA GLY A 82 1.32 7.84 31.75
C GLY A 82 0.33 8.79 31.06
N VAL A 83 -0.10 8.47 29.84
CA VAL A 83 -1.06 9.25 29.06
C VAL A 83 -2.42 8.58 29.10
N GLU A 84 -3.46 9.33 29.44
CA GLU A 84 -4.83 8.83 29.39
C GLU A 84 -5.36 8.85 27.95
N CYS A 85 -5.94 7.74 27.49
CA CYS A 85 -6.58 7.70 26.19
C CYS A 85 -7.81 8.62 26.19
N PRO A 86 -7.92 9.57 25.25
CA PRO A 86 -8.98 10.57 25.25
C PRO A 86 -10.36 10.00 24.91
N HIS A 87 -10.43 8.78 24.36
CA HIS A 87 -11.68 8.15 23.94
C HIS A 87 -11.84 6.76 24.56
N PRO A 88 -13.08 6.37 24.91
CA PRO A 88 -13.38 4.99 25.27
C PRO A 88 -13.14 4.03 24.09
N VAL A 89 -13.09 2.72 24.36
CA VAL A 89 -13.02 1.68 23.32
C VAL A 89 -14.33 0.89 23.35
N HIS A 90 -14.95 0.67 22.18
CA HIS A 90 -16.21 -0.09 22.10
C HIS A 90 -15.99 -1.51 22.69
N PRO A 91 -16.87 -2.00 23.59
CA PRO A 91 -18.29 -1.66 23.76
C PRO A 91 -18.62 -0.54 24.76
N GLU A 92 -17.63 0.15 25.31
CA GLU A 92 -17.90 1.33 26.14
C GLU A 92 -18.69 2.38 25.32
N PRO A 93 -19.71 3.05 25.90
CA PRO A 93 -20.52 4.02 25.18
C PRO A 93 -19.69 5.13 24.53
N GLY A 94 -19.96 5.38 23.25
CA GLY A 94 -19.19 6.36 22.46
C GLY A 94 -17.77 5.92 22.09
N GLY A 95 -17.44 4.65 22.30
CA GLY A 95 -16.09 4.12 22.09
C GLY A 95 -15.62 4.11 20.65
N LEU A 96 -14.31 3.97 20.49
CA LEU A 96 -13.65 3.80 19.21
C LEU A 96 -13.96 2.42 18.61
N VAL A 97 -14.24 2.40 17.31
CA VAL A 97 -14.37 1.18 16.50
C VAL A 97 -13.42 1.28 15.31
N LEU A 98 -12.52 0.30 15.17
CA LEU A 98 -11.60 0.25 14.03
C LEU A 98 -12.32 -0.03 12.72
N TRP A 99 -11.91 0.69 11.68
CA TRP A 99 -12.34 0.43 10.30
C TRP A 99 -11.19 0.45 9.30
N GLY A 100 -9.97 0.83 9.72
CA GLY A 100 -8.80 0.85 8.85
C GLY A 100 -7.49 1.08 9.60
N SER A 101 -6.40 1.14 8.84
CA SER A 101 -5.07 1.51 9.35
C SER A 101 -4.25 2.25 8.31
N ASP A 102 -3.17 2.88 8.77
CA ASP A 102 -2.08 3.27 7.89
C ASP A 102 -0.99 2.17 7.81
N SER A 103 0.08 2.41 7.07
CA SER A 103 1.14 1.44 6.82
C SER A 103 2.23 1.42 7.90
N VAL A 104 2.22 2.43 8.77
CA VAL A 104 3.27 2.67 9.77
C VAL A 104 2.83 2.35 11.19
N GLY A 105 1.59 1.90 11.40
CA GLY A 105 1.11 1.40 12.70
C GLY A 105 0.05 2.28 13.36
N GLY A 106 -0.35 3.38 12.72
CA GLY A 106 -1.55 4.12 13.09
C GLY A 106 -2.83 3.39 12.68
N VAL A 107 -3.95 3.88 13.18
CA VAL A 107 -5.26 3.27 13.02
C VAL A 107 -6.33 4.31 12.71
N LEU A 108 -7.31 3.90 11.90
CA LEU A 108 -8.47 4.69 11.54
C LEU A 108 -9.70 4.11 12.25
N CYS A 109 -10.33 4.94 13.07
CA CYS A 109 -11.44 4.57 13.92
C CYS A 109 -12.67 5.44 13.63
N TRP A 110 -13.86 4.94 13.92
CA TRP A 110 -15.01 5.78 14.20
C TRP A 110 -15.07 6.06 15.68
N LEU A 111 -15.37 7.30 16.05
CA LEU A 111 -15.92 7.60 17.36
C LEU A 111 -17.43 7.40 17.28
N THR A 112 -17.99 6.42 18.00
CA THR A 112 -19.41 6.04 17.87
C THR A 112 -20.36 7.00 18.60
N GLU A 113 -20.11 8.30 18.45
CA GLU A 113 -20.87 9.43 19.00
C GLU A 113 -21.37 10.31 17.84
N PRO A 114 -22.66 10.72 17.84
CA PRO A 114 -23.70 10.34 18.79
C PRO A 114 -24.11 8.87 18.64
N VAL A 115 -24.39 8.21 19.76
CA VAL A 115 -24.86 6.82 19.80
C VAL A 115 -26.12 6.64 18.93
N GLY A 116 -26.17 5.55 18.16
CA GLY A 116 -27.30 5.23 17.27
C GLY A 116 -27.42 6.12 16.04
N SER A 117 -26.36 6.84 15.66
CA SER A 117 -26.35 7.71 14.48
C SER A 117 -25.07 7.54 13.66
N PRO A 118 -24.88 6.38 13.02
CA PRO A 118 -23.63 6.03 12.34
C PRO A 118 -23.20 7.02 11.26
N GLU A 119 -24.15 7.59 10.52
CA GLU A 119 -23.86 8.61 9.50
C GLU A 119 -23.27 9.93 10.06
N ARG A 120 -23.27 10.10 11.39
CA ARG A 120 -22.69 11.28 12.06
C ARG A 120 -21.42 10.96 12.84
N TRP A 121 -20.98 9.70 12.85
CA TRP A 121 -19.75 9.32 13.53
C TRP A 121 -18.56 9.97 12.85
N LYS A 122 -17.63 10.45 13.69
CA LYS A 122 -16.41 11.09 13.20
C LYS A 122 -15.34 10.05 12.98
N THR A 123 -14.50 10.29 11.97
CA THR A 123 -13.23 9.57 11.84
C THR A 123 -12.22 10.11 12.85
N VAL A 124 -11.49 9.19 13.47
CA VAL A 124 -10.30 9.46 14.28
C VAL A 124 -9.13 8.73 13.63
N HIS A 125 -8.06 9.44 13.30
CA HIS A 125 -6.78 8.85 12.94
C HIS A 125 -5.88 8.91 14.17
N TRP A 126 -5.65 7.75 14.79
CA TRP A 126 -4.73 7.61 15.91
C TRP A 126 -3.40 7.10 15.37
N THR A 127 -2.40 7.97 15.34
CA THR A 127 -1.10 7.70 14.70
C THR A 127 -0.24 6.74 15.52
N ILE A 128 0.91 6.34 14.97
CA ILE A 128 1.91 5.58 15.73
C ILE A 128 2.58 6.43 16.83
N ASP A 129 2.62 7.76 16.65
CA ASP A 129 3.18 8.70 17.63
C ASP A 129 2.15 9.13 18.69
N ASP A 130 1.06 8.38 18.82
CA ASP A 130 -0.02 8.61 19.78
C ASP A 130 -0.74 9.96 19.67
N GLU A 131 -0.67 10.57 18.48
CA GLU A 131 -1.49 11.72 18.13
C GLU A 131 -2.88 11.30 17.66
N PHE A 132 -3.91 12.05 18.06
CA PHE A 132 -5.29 11.85 17.63
C PHE A 132 -5.72 12.97 16.69
N ALA A 133 -5.75 12.70 15.40
CA ALA A 133 -6.26 13.61 14.38
C ALA A 133 -7.74 13.32 14.08
N TYR A 134 -8.50 14.36 13.74
CA TYR A 134 -9.94 14.29 13.48
C TYR A 134 -10.26 14.85 12.10
N PRO A 135 -10.03 14.07 11.01
CA PRO A 135 -10.41 14.49 9.68
C PRO A 135 -11.89 14.88 9.62
N GLU A 136 -12.19 15.98 8.93
CA GLU A 136 -13.57 16.45 8.79
C GLU A 136 -14.36 15.59 7.81
N GLY A 137 -15.66 15.44 8.08
CA GLY A 137 -16.60 14.72 7.21
C GLY A 137 -16.69 13.21 7.47
N GLY A 138 -17.30 12.51 6.51
CA GLY A 138 -17.45 11.06 6.51
C GLY A 138 -16.16 10.33 6.14
N VAL A 139 -16.24 9.02 5.96
CA VAL A 139 -15.08 8.18 5.61
C VAL A 139 -14.48 8.59 4.27
N ALA A 140 -15.31 8.92 3.28
CA ALA A 140 -14.83 9.34 1.96
C ALA A 140 -14.02 10.64 2.04
N ALA A 141 -14.50 11.61 2.81
CA ALA A 141 -13.82 12.89 3.03
C ALA A 141 -12.50 12.69 3.78
N ALA A 142 -12.52 11.91 4.86
CA ALA A 142 -11.34 11.59 5.65
C ALA A 142 -10.25 10.92 4.81
N LEU A 143 -10.59 9.88 4.02
CA LEU A 143 -9.65 9.22 3.12
C LEU A 143 -9.11 10.19 2.06
N THR A 144 -9.97 11.03 1.47
CA THR A 144 -9.56 12.02 0.47
C THR A 144 -8.48 12.95 1.03
N THR A 145 -8.72 13.53 2.21
CA THR A 145 -7.75 14.41 2.88
C THR A 145 -6.44 13.68 3.18
N LEU A 146 -6.52 12.50 3.80
CA LEU A 146 -5.32 11.71 4.14
C LEU A 146 -4.48 11.35 2.90
N ILE A 147 -5.13 10.97 1.79
CA ILE A 147 -4.47 10.66 0.52
C ILE A 147 -3.81 11.90 -0.06
N GLU A 148 -4.52 13.03 -0.11
CA GLU A 148 -3.98 14.29 -0.64
C GLU A 148 -2.77 14.77 0.18
N ASP A 149 -2.87 14.75 1.51
CA ASP A 149 -1.78 15.13 2.42
C ASP A 149 -0.57 14.22 2.25
N ARG A 150 -0.79 12.90 2.11
CA ARG A 150 0.29 11.95 1.86
C ARG A 150 1.02 12.23 0.56
N LEU A 151 0.29 12.52 -0.52
CA LEU A 151 0.88 12.85 -1.82
C LEU A 151 1.57 14.21 -1.81
N ALA A 152 1.01 15.20 -1.10
CA ALA A 152 1.64 16.50 -0.92
C ALA A 152 2.99 16.36 -0.21
N ARG A 153 3.04 15.62 0.90
CA ARG A 153 4.28 15.34 1.62
C ARG A 153 5.32 14.62 0.77
N LYS A 154 4.92 13.59 0.00
CA LYS A 154 5.84 12.93 -0.95
C LYS A 154 6.47 13.93 -1.94
N ARG A 155 5.69 14.89 -2.45
CA ARG A 155 6.20 15.93 -3.36
C ARG A 155 7.11 16.95 -2.67
N GLU A 156 6.78 17.35 -1.44
CA GLU A 156 7.61 18.24 -0.62
C GLU A 156 8.97 17.61 -0.30
N GLU A 157 8.99 16.30 -0.08
CA GLU A 157 10.19 15.47 0.07
C GLU A 157 10.95 15.26 -1.25
N GLY A 158 10.48 15.85 -2.37
CA GLY A 158 11.11 15.78 -3.68
C GLY A 158 10.91 14.45 -4.42
N GLN A 159 9.98 13.61 -3.98
CA GLN A 159 9.70 12.32 -4.62
C GLN A 159 8.87 12.50 -5.90
N ASP A 160 9.15 11.67 -6.91
CA ASP A 160 8.39 11.64 -8.17
C ASP A 160 7.07 10.88 -8.01
N VAL A 161 5.93 11.55 -8.14
CA VAL A 161 4.59 10.96 -7.96
C VAL A 161 3.57 11.52 -8.95
N ASP A 162 3.01 10.64 -9.79
CA ASP A 162 2.10 11.04 -10.87
C ASP A 162 0.65 11.29 -10.40
N GLY A 163 0.24 10.71 -9.27
CA GLY A 163 -1.12 10.83 -8.78
C GLY A 163 -1.43 9.86 -7.65
N ALA A 164 -2.70 9.74 -7.29
CA ALA A 164 -3.18 8.78 -6.30
C ALA A 164 -3.49 7.43 -6.96
N TRP A 165 -3.34 6.32 -6.23
CA TRP A 165 -3.64 4.98 -6.70
C TRP A 165 -4.29 4.13 -5.61
N PHE A 166 -4.93 3.05 -6.04
CA PHE A 166 -5.39 1.97 -5.18
C PHE A 166 -4.81 0.65 -5.67
N ASP A 167 -4.20 -0.12 -4.77
CA ASP A 167 -3.74 -1.47 -5.06
C ASP A 167 -4.68 -2.48 -4.37
N PRO A 168 -5.42 -3.29 -5.15
CA PRO A 168 -6.23 -4.37 -4.60
C PRO A 168 -5.34 -5.37 -3.86
N TYR A 169 -5.86 -5.94 -2.78
CA TYR A 169 -5.18 -6.99 -2.04
C TYR A 169 -4.90 -8.19 -2.95
N ARG A 170 -3.62 -8.50 -3.15
CA ARG A 170 -3.19 -9.60 -4.02
C ARG A 170 -1.99 -10.29 -3.40
N ARG A 171 -1.93 -11.61 -3.56
CA ARG A 171 -0.75 -12.40 -3.20
C ARG A 171 0.17 -12.46 -4.41
N ASP A 172 1.07 -11.51 -4.49
CA ASP A 172 1.96 -11.37 -5.63
C ASP A 172 3.14 -12.33 -5.60
N VAL A 173 3.62 -12.62 -6.80
CA VAL A 173 4.97 -13.12 -6.99
C VAL A 173 5.90 -11.94 -6.82
N HIS A 174 6.93 -12.12 -5.99
CA HIS A 174 7.96 -11.12 -5.75
C HIS A 174 9.32 -11.66 -6.18
N VAL A 175 10.01 -10.94 -7.07
CA VAL A 175 11.33 -11.31 -7.58
C VAL A 175 12.29 -10.14 -7.47
N TYR A 176 13.51 -10.41 -6.98
CA TYR A 176 14.58 -9.41 -6.92
C TYR A 176 15.65 -9.77 -7.95
N LEU A 177 15.85 -8.90 -8.92
CA LEU A 177 16.85 -9.04 -9.98
C LEU A 177 18.08 -8.24 -9.60
N GLN A 178 19.11 -8.92 -9.11
CA GLN A 178 20.39 -8.27 -8.84
C GLN A 178 21.11 -7.97 -10.15
N LEU A 179 21.59 -6.74 -10.30
CA LEU A 179 22.14 -6.25 -11.55
C LEU A 179 23.66 -6.02 -11.45
N ALA A 180 24.34 -6.21 -12.58
CA ALA A 180 25.67 -5.69 -12.84
C ALA A 180 25.58 -4.69 -13.99
N GLU A 181 26.30 -3.57 -13.84
CA GLU A 181 26.56 -2.68 -14.97
C GLU A 181 27.46 -3.37 -15.99
N THR A 182 27.27 -3.04 -17.26
CA THR A 182 28.15 -3.41 -18.37
C THR A 182 28.90 -2.19 -18.87
N ASP A 183 29.93 -2.38 -19.69
CA ASP A 183 30.82 -1.28 -20.10
C ASP A 183 30.04 -0.10 -20.71
N GLY A 184 30.31 1.09 -20.17
CA GLY A 184 29.66 2.33 -20.58
C GLY A 184 28.20 2.44 -20.13
N ALA A 185 27.80 1.78 -19.04
CA ALA A 185 26.49 2.01 -18.42
C ALA A 185 26.31 3.51 -18.07
N PRO A 186 25.19 4.14 -18.47
CA PRO A 186 24.95 5.54 -18.16
C PRO A 186 24.60 5.71 -16.67
N PRO A 187 24.60 6.93 -16.12
CA PRO A 187 24.25 7.17 -14.72
C PRO A 187 22.83 6.72 -14.35
N TYR A 188 22.59 6.56 -13.04
CA TYR A 188 21.33 6.04 -12.49
C TYR A 188 20.06 6.65 -13.12
N GLY A 189 19.96 7.98 -13.16
CA GLY A 189 18.76 8.67 -13.65
C GLY A 189 18.46 8.39 -15.12
N GLU A 190 19.50 8.22 -15.95
CA GLU A 190 19.31 7.85 -17.36
C GLU A 190 18.89 6.38 -17.49
N ARG A 191 19.43 5.48 -16.66
CA ARG A 191 18.98 4.08 -16.61
C ARG A 191 17.51 3.97 -16.18
N LEU A 192 17.11 4.70 -15.15
CA LEU A 192 15.71 4.77 -14.70
C LEU A 192 14.80 5.28 -15.81
N ARG A 193 15.19 6.34 -16.53
CA ARG A 193 14.43 6.85 -17.69
C ARG A 193 14.27 5.77 -18.76
N VAL A 194 15.36 5.09 -19.15
CA VAL A 194 15.32 4.01 -20.14
C VAL A 194 14.43 2.86 -19.67
N LEU A 195 14.50 2.47 -18.40
CA LEU A 195 13.65 1.43 -17.82
C LEU A 195 12.17 1.80 -17.93
N ARG A 196 11.79 3.01 -17.50
CA ARG A 196 10.40 3.50 -17.56
C ARG A 196 9.89 3.61 -18.99
N GLU A 197 10.73 4.06 -19.93
CA GLU A 197 10.36 4.11 -21.36
C GLU A 197 10.11 2.73 -21.96
N ARG A 198 10.90 1.72 -21.56
CA ARG A 198 10.75 0.35 -22.05
C ARG A 198 9.55 -0.37 -21.45
N LEU A 199 9.12 0.03 -20.25
CA LEU A 199 7.96 -0.53 -19.55
C LEU A 199 6.71 0.34 -19.69
N ALA A 200 6.76 1.39 -20.53
CA ALA A 200 5.67 2.33 -20.67
C ALA A 200 4.37 1.65 -21.16
N PRO A 201 3.19 2.10 -20.68
CA PRO A 201 3.00 3.22 -19.76
C PRO A 201 3.36 2.89 -18.31
N THR A 202 3.99 3.85 -17.61
CA THR A 202 4.33 3.73 -16.18
C THR A 202 3.79 4.90 -15.39
N SER A 203 3.50 4.71 -14.10
CA SER A 203 3.17 5.78 -13.14
C SER A 203 4.14 5.80 -11.96
N ALA A 204 4.70 6.96 -11.65
CA ALA A 204 5.60 7.18 -10.51
C ALA A 204 4.82 7.15 -9.19
N ARG A 205 5.39 6.49 -8.18
CA ARG A 205 4.78 6.24 -6.86
C ARG A 205 5.63 6.74 -5.69
N GLY A 206 6.68 7.49 -5.98
CA GLY A 206 7.61 8.05 -5.02
C GLY A 206 8.92 7.27 -4.96
N GLY A 207 9.68 7.49 -3.90
CA GLY A 207 11.01 6.93 -3.77
C GLY A 207 11.75 7.47 -2.57
N PHE A 208 13.05 7.19 -2.54
CA PHE A 208 13.95 7.65 -1.51
C PHE A 208 15.28 8.05 -2.16
N GLU A 209 15.84 9.18 -1.74
CA GLU A 209 17.20 9.58 -2.08
C GLU A 209 17.96 9.91 -0.79
N GLY A 210 18.96 9.10 -0.47
CA GLY A 210 19.82 9.24 0.69
C GLY A 210 20.96 10.23 0.45
N ALA A 211 21.48 10.81 1.53
CA ALA A 211 22.58 11.77 1.46
C ALA A 211 23.90 11.19 0.90
N ASP A 212 24.05 9.87 0.93
CA ASP A 212 25.17 9.11 0.36
C ASP A 212 24.96 8.74 -1.13
N GLY A 213 23.86 9.18 -1.73
CA GLY A 213 23.47 8.85 -3.11
C GLY A 213 22.79 7.49 -3.25
N ALA A 214 22.49 6.79 -2.14
CA ALA A 214 21.62 5.62 -2.16
C ALA A 214 20.23 6.02 -2.64
N ARG A 215 19.64 5.27 -3.56
CA ARG A 215 18.36 5.65 -4.18
C ARG A 215 17.41 4.48 -4.34
N GLN A 216 16.11 4.77 -4.26
CA GLN A 216 15.01 3.91 -4.63
C GLN A 216 13.98 4.73 -5.42
N ASP A 217 13.50 4.20 -6.54
CA ASP A 217 12.36 4.78 -7.27
C ASP A 217 11.29 3.72 -7.45
N HIS A 218 10.09 4.03 -6.99
CA HIS A 218 8.90 3.19 -7.06
C HIS A 218 8.01 3.64 -8.21
N PHE A 219 7.58 2.70 -9.03
CA PHE A 219 6.63 2.96 -10.10
C PHE A 219 5.79 1.72 -10.39
N ALA A 220 4.65 1.94 -11.03
CA ALA A 220 3.84 0.87 -11.58
C ALA A 220 3.92 0.82 -13.10
N ALA A 221 3.72 -0.37 -13.66
CA ALA A 221 3.56 -0.62 -15.09
C ALA A 221 2.33 -1.51 -15.33
N GLU A 222 1.97 -1.73 -16.60
CA GLU A 222 0.86 -2.61 -16.99
C GLU A 222 -0.46 -2.24 -16.27
N GLY A 223 -0.80 -0.94 -16.28
CA GLY A 223 -2.03 -0.44 -15.65
C GLY A 223 -2.10 -0.65 -14.13
N GLY A 224 -0.96 -0.73 -13.44
CA GLY A 224 -0.92 -0.99 -12.00
C GLY A 224 -0.74 -2.45 -11.64
N GLN A 225 -0.73 -3.37 -12.61
CA GLN A 225 -0.57 -4.79 -12.30
C GLN A 225 0.83 -5.13 -11.85
N TRP A 226 1.87 -4.43 -12.33
CA TRP A 226 3.24 -4.66 -11.90
C TRP A 226 3.71 -3.49 -11.07
N THR A 227 4.19 -3.76 -9.85
CA THR A 227 4.84 -2.76 -9.01
C THR A 227 6.35 -3.01 -9.03
N LEU A 228 7.11 -1.95 -9.29
CA LEU A 228 8.54 -2.03 -9.48
C LEU A 228 9.27 -1.05 -8.57
N THR A 229 10.40 -1.50 -8.04
CA THR A 229 11.42 -0.64 -7.44
C THR A 229 12.71 -0.83 -8.20
N TYR A 230 13.27 0.25 -8.74
CA TYR A 230 14.67 0.27 -9.17
C TYR A 230 15.49 0.97 -8.09
N GLU A 231 16.61 0.38 -7.68
CA GLU A 231 17.36 0.91 -6.54
C GLU A 231 18.87 0.60 -6.56
N THR A 232 19.59 1.35 -5.73
CA THR A 232 20.97 1.10 -5.30
C THR A 232 21.13 1.03 -3.78
N ALA A 233 20.10 1.40 -3.01
CA ALA A 233 20.16 1.49 -1.55
C ALA A 233 20.49 0.15 -0.87
N TYR A 234 19.92 -0.95 -1.36
CA TYR A 234 20.23 -2.31 -0.88
C TYR A 234 20.98 -3.13 -1.93
N GLY A 235 21.81 -2.45 -2.74
CA GLY A 235 22.48 -3.00 -3.90
C GLY A 235 21.78 -2.64 -5.21
N HIS A 236 22.49 -2.78 -6.33
CA HIS A 236 21.94 -2.45 -7.65
C HIS A 236 20.96 -3.53 -8.09
N GLN A 237 19.65 -3.26 -8.00
CA GLN A 237 18.62 -4.25 -8.30
C GLN A 237 17.31 -3.67 -8.83
N ILE A 238 16.51 -4.52 -9.45
CA ILE A 238 15.08 -4.29 -9.68
C ILE A 238 14.30 -5.27 -8.80
N ARG A 239 13.39 -4.75 -7.97
CA ARG A 239 12.36 -5.55 -7.31
C ARG A 239 11.08 -5.44 -8.12
N ALA A 240 10.46 -6.56 -8.45
CA ALA A 240 9.17 -6.58 -9.12
C ALA A 240 8.17 -7.42 -8.34
N ALA A 241 6.95 -6.91 -8.20
CA ALA A 241 5.80 -7.67 -7.74
C ALA A 241 4.70 -7.65 -8.80
N TYR A 242 4.06 -8.80 -9.02
CA TYR A 242 3.09 -8.99 -10.10
C TYR A 242 2.17 -10.20 -9.83
N PRO A 243 1.02 -10.31 -10.54
CA PRO A 243 0.11 -11.44 -10.35
C PRO A 243 0.78 -12.80 -10.59
N PRO A 244 0.39 -13.85 -9.85
CA PRO A 244 0.77 -15.21 -10.20
C PRO A 244 0.39 -15.55 -11.65
N GLY A 245 1.31 -16.17 -12.40
CA GLY A 245 1.10 -16.57 -13.80
C GLY A 245 1.61 -15.57 -14.83
N ASP A 246 2.01 -14.37 -14.41
CA ASP A 246 2.59 -13.34 -15.30
C ASP A 246 4.12 -13.47 -15.49
N ASP A 247 4.77 -14.47 -14.89
CA ASP A 247 6.24 -14.64 -14.88
C ASP A 247 6.89 -14.46 -16.25
N ALA A 248 6.36 -15.13 -17.28
CA ALA A 248 6.90 -15.05 -18.64
C ALA A 248 6.76 -13.63 -19.21
N ARG A 249 5.62 -12.98 -19.02
CA ARG A 249 5.36 -11.62 -19.54
C ARG A 249 6.28 -10.61 -18.87
N VAL A 250 6.43 -10.70 -17.55
CA VAL A 250 7.29 -9.81 -16.77
C VAL A 250 8.75 -10.02 -17.17
N ARG A 251 9.20 -11.28 -17.30
CA ARG A 251 10.55 -11.61 -17.74
C ARG A 251 10.85 -11.07 -19.14
N ASP A 252 9.93 -11.30 -20.09
CA ASP A 252 10.09 -10.90 -21.49
C ASP A 252 10.07 -9.37 -21.65
N ALA A 253 9.46 -8.63 -20.71
CA ALA A 253 9.53 -7.18 -20.65
C ALA A 253 10.80 -6.67 -19.94
N LEU A 254 11.16 -7.25 -18.79
CA LEU A 254 12.26 -6.77 -17.95
C LEU A 254 13.64 -7.08 -18.53
N LEU A 255 13.89 -8.27 -19.08
CA LEU A 255 15.24 -8.60 -19.56
C LEU A 255 15.72 -7.68 -20.69
N PRO A 256 14.90 -7.37 -21.73
CA PRO A 256 15.30 -6.39 -22.73
C PRO A 256 15.45 -4.98 -22.18
N ALA A 257 14.61 -4.58 -21.22
CA ALA A 257 14.73 -3.27 -20.56
C ALA A 257 16.05 -3.15 -19.79
N ILE A 258 16.43 -4.19 -19.06
CA ILE A 258 17.71 -4.30 -18.33
C ILE A 258 18.90 -4.20 -19.28
N ALA A 259 18.85 -4.91 -20.41
CA ALA A 259 19.89 -4.81 -21.44
C ALA A 259 19.98 -3.39 -22.02
N ALA A 260 18.85 -2.71 -22.23
CA ALA A 260 18.82 -1.33 -22.73
C ALA A 260 19.42 -0.32 -21.73
N MET A 261 19.33 -0.59 -20.42
CA MET A 261 20.04 0.17 -19.38
C MET A 261 21.56 -0.08 -19.36
N ARG A 262 22.09 -0.93 -20.25
CA ARG A 262 23.46 -1.47 -20.22
C ARG A 262 23.76 -2.18 -18.90
N CYS A 263 22.80 -2.97 -18.43
CA CYS A 263 22.93 -3.83 -17.26
C CYS A 263 22.71 -5.29 -17.66
N ARG A 264 23.11 -6.21 -16.79
CA ARG A 264 22.80 -7.64 -16.89
C ARG A 264 22.33 -8.17 -15.54
N VAL A 265 21.45 -9.16 -15.57
CA VAL A 265 21.05 -9.88 -14.35
C VAL A 265 22.22 -10.76 -13.89
N LYS A 266 22.63 -10.63 -12.63
CA LYS A 266 23.62 -11.49 -11.97
C LYS A 266 22.97 -12.66 -11.25
N ALA A 267 21.83 -12.41 -10.62
CA ALA A 267 21.08 -13.39 -9.84
C ALA A 267 19.61 -12.97 -9.76
N VAL A 268 18.74 -13.97 -9.63
CA VAL A 268 17.34 -13.79 -9.27
C VAL A 268 17.17 -14.30 -7.86
N LEU A 269 16.77 -13.44 -6.94
CA LEU A 269 16.55 -13.81 -5.54
C LEU A 269 15.05 -13.92 -5.28
N PRO A 270 14.61 -15.03 -4.66
CA PRO A 270 13.22 -15.18 -4.27
C PRO A 270 12.92 -14.36 -3.01
N VAL A 271 11.73 -13.78 -2.94
CA VAL A 271 11.18 -13.28 -1.70
C VAL A 271 10.34 -14.41 -1.10
N HIS A 272 10.59 -14.76 0.17
CA HIS A 272 9.96 -15.89 0.86
C HIS A 272 10.39 -17.30 0.40
N GLY A 273 11.56 -17.43 -0.22
CA GLY A 273 12.21 -18.74 -0.45
C GLY A 273 11.60 -19.60 -1.56
N THR A 274 10.60 -19.10 -2.29
CA THR A 274 10.06 -19.77 -3.49
C THR A 274 10.84 -19.30 -4.71
N ALA A 275 11.61 -20.16 -5.35
CA ALA A 275 12.40 -19.80 -6.53
C ALA A 275 11.49 -19.41 -7.70
N HIS A 276 11.81 -18.28 -8.34
CA HIS A 276 11.15 -17.77 -9.54
C HIS A 276 12.19 -17.54 -10.62
N TRP A 277 11.84 -17.84 -11.87
CA TRP A 277 12.72 -17.78 -13.06
C TRP A 277 13.95 -18.70 -12.96
N PRO A 278 13.75 -20.01 -12.71
CA PRO A 278 14.84 -20.97 -12.54
C PRO A 278 15.75 -21.12 -13.77
N GLU A 279 15.30 -20.66 -14.94
CA GLU A 279 16.09 -20.68 -16.16
C GLU A 279 17.24 -19.67 -16.17
N LEU A 280 17.19 -18.67 -15.28
CA LEU A 280 18.22 -17.64 -15.13
C LEU A 280 19.17 -17.94 -13.96
N GLU A 281 18.91 -18.98 -13.17
CA GLU A 281 19.87 -19.48 -12.20
C GLU A 281 21.04 -20.13 -12.95
N GLU A 282 22.29 -19.73 -12.64
CA GLU A 282 23.47 -20.36 -13.22
C GLU A 282 23.45 -21.86 -12.90
N ARG A 283 23.20 -22.70 -13.92
CA ARG A 283 23.45 -24.14 -13.79
C ARG A 283 24.93 -24.32 -13.49
N PRO A 284 25.33 -25.03 -12.41
CA PRO A 284 26.73 -25.34 -12.20
C PRO A 284 27.26 -26.07 -13.43
N SER A 285 28.32 -25.54 -14.03
CA SER A 285 29.00 -26.17 -15.16
C SER A 285 29.35 -27.62 -14.80
N PRO A 286 29.03 -28.62 -15.65
CA PRO A 286 29.34 -30.02 -15.37
C PRO A 286 30.85 -30.32 -15.34
N ASP A 287 31.71 -29.36 -15.72
CA ASP A 287 33.17 -29.52 -15.69
C ASP A 287 33.80 -28.89 -14.43
N ARG A 288 33.63 -29.57 -13.30
CA ARG A 288 34.67 -29.67 -12.26
C ARG A 288 34.68 -31.11 -11.72
N ARG A 289 35.49 -31.96 -12.35
CA ARG A 289 36.07 -33.15 -11.73
C ARG A 289 37.59 -33.02 -11.75
#